data_AF-A0A8S1W2S4-F1
#
_entry.id   AF-A0A8S1W2S4-F1
#
_cell.length_a   1.000
_cell.length_b   1.000
_cell.length_c   1.000
_cell.angle_alpha   90.00
_cell.angle_beta   90.00
_cell.angle_gamma   90.00
#
_symmetry.space_group_name_H-M   'P 1'
#
loop_
_entity.id
_entity.type
_entity.pdbx_description
1 polymer ?
#
loop_
_entity_poly.entity_id
_entity_poly.type
_entity_poly.pdbx_seq_one_letter_code
_entity_poly.pdbx_strand_id
1 'polypeptide(L)'
;MSFDQVYINRELTKSYVAFSLALDYTNNENISTSKWGCGIFIGDFQLKFLIQLHAFSMALQKYEQNKMQDSKNKRERILIFSSFHNNQFDDLIYSYENALMKKVQKFCKTIIQEIENLKQQNNNGPN
;
A
#
# COMPACT_ATOMS: atom_id res chain seq x y z
N MET A 1 4.00 0.53 16.06
CA MET A 1 3.95 -0.91 16.41
C MET A 1 3.70 -1.81 15.19
N SER A 2 2.71 -1.56 14.30
CA SER A 2 2.61 -2.27 12.99
C SER A 2 2.98 -1.38 11.79
N PHE A 3 2.76 -0.07 11.92
CA PHE A 3 3.06 0.93 10.89
C PHE A 3 4.51 1.44 10.93
N ASP A 4 5.36 0.90 11.82
CA ASP A 4 6.76 1.32 11.87
C ASP A 4 7.50 0.68 10.69
N GLN A 5 8.38 1.46 10.05
CA GLN A 5 9.06 1.06 8.82
C GLN A 5 9.78 -0.30 8.94
N VAL A 6 10.36 -0.59 10.12
CA VAL A 6 11.06 -1.86 10.37
C VAL A 6 10.12 -3.06 10.27
N TYR A 7 8.91 -2.97 10.82
CA TYR A 7 7.93 -4.05 10.74
C TYR A 7 7.35 -4.19 9.34
N ILE A 8 7.07 -3.07 8.66
CA ILE A 8 6.63 -3.07 7.27
C ILE A 8 7.69 -3.77 6.40
N ASN A 9 8.95 -3.36 6.52
CA ASN A 9 10.05 -3.96 5.76
C ASN A 9 10.20 -5.45 6.05
N ARG A 10 10.14 -5.86 7.32
CA ARG A 10 10.22 -7.29 7.70
C ARG A 10 9.12 -8.11 7.02
N GLU A 11 7.88 -7.65 7.11
CA GLU A 11 6.73 -8.38 6.54
C GLU A 11 6.75 -8.35 5.01
N LEU A 12 7.20 -7.24 4.42
CA LEU A 12 7.40 -7.12 2.98
C LEU A 12 8.46 -8.10 2.48
N THR A 13 9.63 -8.18 3.13
CA THR A 13 10.69 -9.14 2.79
C THR A 13 10.19 -10.58 2.91
N LYS A 14 9.47 -10.90 4.00
CA LYS A 14 8.90 -12.23 4.22
C LYS A 14 7.92 -12.62 3.11
N SER A 15 6.99 -11.73 2.77
CA SER A 15 6.02 -11.96 1.69
C SER A 15 6.71 -12.05 0.33
N TYR A 16 7.69 -11.20 0.06
CA TYR A 16 8.45 -11.21 -1.19
C TYR A 16 9.15 -12.55 -1.40
N VAL A 17 9.90 -13.02 -0.41
CA VAL A 17 10.60 -14.32 -0.49
C VAL A 17 9.61 -15.46 -0.75
N ALA A 18 8.47 -15.47 -0.04
CA ALA A 18 7.44 -16.49 -0.25
C ALA A 18 6.87 -16.47 -1.68
N PHE A 19 6.58 -15.29 -2.23
CA PHE A 19 6.04 -15.15 -3.59
C PHE A 19 7.08 -15.42 -4.67
N SER A 20 8.34 -15.02 -4.49
CA SER A 20 9.44 -15.35 -5.40
C SER A 20 9.62 -16.87 -5.51
N LEU A 21 9.68 -17.56 -4.37
CA LEU A 21 9.79 -19.03 -4.36
C LEU A 21 8.57 -19.69 -5.03
N ALA A 22 7.36 -19.17 -4.77
CA ALA A 22 6.16 -19.69 -5.41
C ALA A 22 6.19 -19.50 -6.94
N LEU A 23 6.67 -18.35 -7.43
CA LEU A 23 6.77 -18.08 -8.86
C LEU A 23 7.85 -18.93 -9.55
N ASP A 24 9.00 -19.13 -8.90
CA ASP A 24 10.14 -19.87 -9.47
C ASP A 24 9.91 -21.39 -9.47
N TYR A 25 9.32 -21.93 -8.41
CA TYR A 25 9.28 -23.38 -8.18
C TYR A 25 7.89 -24.01 -8.33
N THR A 26 6.83 -23.21 -8.53
CA THR A 26 5.50 -23.76 -8.78
C THR A 26 5.02 -23.47 -10.19
N ASN A 27 4.38 -24.46 -10.80
CA ASN A 27 3.72 -24.30 -12.09
C ASN A 27 2.33 -23.65 -11.96
N ASN A 28 1.91 -23.30 -10.75
CA ASN A 28 0.60 -22.73 -10.48
C ASN A 28 0.54 -21.30 -11.05
N GLU A 29 -0.52 -21.05 -11.82
CA GLU A 29 -0.80 -19.71 -12.34
C GLU A 29 -1.38 -18.80 -11.26
N ASN A 30 -2.04 -19.40 -10.27
CA ASN A 30 -2.71 -18.68 -9.20
C ASN A 30 -1.97 -18.88 -7.87
N ILE A 31 -1.63 -17.77 -7.22
CA ILE A 31 -1.18 -17.75 -5.84
C ILE A 31 -2.34 -17.28 -4.98
N SER A 32 -2.80 -18.12 -4.06
CA SER A 32 -3.88 -17.75 -3.13
C SER A 32 -3.31 -17.28 -1.80
N THR A 33 -3.80 -16.15 -1.29
CA THR A 33 -3.48 -15.62 0.04
C THR A 33 -4.72 -15.08 0.77
N SER A 34 -4.54 -14.63 2.01
CA SER A 34 -5.62 -14.29 2.95
C SER A 34 -5.13 -13.29 4.02
N LYS A 35 -5.78 -13.30 5.20
CA LYS A 35 -5.55 -12.50 6.41
C LYS A 35 -4.25 -12.85 7.14
N TRP A 36 -3.12 -12.93 6.42
CA TRP A 36 -1.85 -13.37 6.99
C TRP A 36 -1.42 -12.46 8.14
N GLY A 37 -1.37 -13.01 9.36
CA GLY A 37 -1.04 -12.27 10.57
C GLY A 37 -2.12 -11.30 11.08
N CYS A 38 -3.38 -11.39 10.63
CA CYS A 38 -4.46 -10.49 11.09
C CYS A 38 -5.41 -11.12 12.12
N GLY A 39 -5.25 -12.42 12.45
CA GLY A 39 -6.04 -13.11 13.47
C GLY A 39 -5.47 -12.88 14.88
N ILE A 40 -4.97 -13.95 15.51
CA ILE A 40 -4.33 -13.90 16.84
C ILE A 40 -3.15 -12.91 16.94
N PHE A 41 -2.55 -12.56 15.81
CA PHE A 41 -1.42 -11.63 15.72
C PHE A 41 -1.85 -10.16 15.59
N ILE A 42 -3.16 -9.89 15.51
CA ILE A 42 -3.77 -8.55 15.57
C ILE A 42 -3.14 -7.56 14.57
N GLY A 43 -2.67 -8.07 13.43
CA GLY A 43 -2.16 -7.24 12.35
C GLY A 43 -3.29 -6.47 11.67
N ASP A 44 -2.99 -5.24 11.26
CA ASP A 44 -3.94 -4.44 10.47
C ASP A 44 -4.17 -5.09 9.09
N PHE A 45 -5.44 -5.37 8.79
CA PHE A 45 -5.82 -6.11 7.59
C PHE A 45 -5.50 -5.35 6.30
N GLN A 46 -5.76 -4.04 6.27
CA GLN A 46 -5.53 -3.20 5.09
C GLN A 46 -4.03 -3.05 4.82
N LEU A 47 -3.23 -2.85 5.87
CA LEU A 47 -1.77 -2.80 5.79
C LEU A 47 -1.20 -4.14 5.29
N LYS A 48 -1.64 -5.26 5.84
CA LYS A 48 -1.19 -6.59 5.41
C LYS A 48 -1.59 -6.93 3.98
N PHE A 49 -2.76 -6.47 3.54
CA PHE A 49 -3.17 -6.58 2.14
C PHE A 49 -2.20 -5.82 1.22
N LEU A 50 -1.93 -4.54 1.52
CA LEU A 50 -1.02 -3.69 0.74
C LEU A 50 0.41 -4.26 0.69
N ILE A 51 0.93 -4.74 1.82
CA ILE A 51 2.26 -5.37 1.90
C ILE A 51 2.33 -6.60 0.98
N GLN A 52 1.33 -7.46 1.02
CA GLN A 52 1.31 -8.67 0.19
C GLN A 52 1.16 -8.35 -1.30
N LEU A 53 0.30 -7.38 -1.64
CA LEU A 53 0.13 -6.92 -3.01
C LEU A 53 1.47 -6.36 -3.55
N HIS A 54 2.13 -5.49 -2.79
CA HIS A 54 3.40 -4.89 -3.18
C HIS A 54 4.51 -5.95 -3.33
N ALA A 55 4.64 -6.86 -2.36
CA ALA A 55 5.60 -7.96 -2.41
C ALA A 55 5.42 -8.84 -3.65
N PHE A 56 4.18 -9.20 -3.98
CA PHE A 56 3.89 -10.01 -5.16
C PHE A 56 4.20 -9.25 -6.46
N SER A 57 3.82 -7.97 -6.56
CA SER A 57 4.17 -7.16 -7.73
C SER A 57 5.70 -7.09 -7.94
N MET A 58 6.48 -6.91 -6.88
CA MET A 58 7.95 -6.92 -6.95
C MET A 58 8.49 -8.28 -7.39
N ALA A 59 7.96 -9.38 -6.83
CA ALA A 59 8.39 -10.73 -7.17
C ALA A 59 8.05 -11.09 -8.62
N LEU A 60 6.85 -10.74 -9.08
CA LEU A 60 6.40 -10.95 -10.45
C LEU A 60 7.25 -10.18 -11.44
N GLN A 61 7.51 -8.90 -11.19
CA GLN A 61 8.38 -8.08 -12.04
C GLN A 61 9.78 -8.71 -12.17
N LYS A 62 10.36 -9.17 -11.06
CA LYS A 62 11.68 -9.82 -11.07
C LYS A 62 11.67 -11.15 -11.83
N TYR A 63 10.63 -11.96 -11.62
CA TYR A 63 10.43 -13.23 -12.31
C TYR A 63 10.30 -13.03 -13.82
N GLU A 64 9.50 -12.07 -14.26
CA GLU A 64 9.33 -11.74 -15.68
C GLU A 64 10.63 -11.25 -16.33
N GLN A 65 11.37 -10.37 -15.65
CA GLN A 65 12.69 -9.91 -16.13
C GLN A 65 13.67 -11.06 -16.36
N ASN A 66 13.68 -12.05 -15.46
CA ASN A 66 14.53 -13.23 -15.61
C ASN A 66 14.06 -14.14 -16.76
N LYS A 67 12.74 -14.26 -16.98
CA LYS A 67 12.11 -15.11 -18.01
C LYS A 67 12.09 -14.50 -19.41
N MET A 68 12.31 -13.20 -19.59
CA MET A 68 12.42 -12.58 -20.93
C MET A 68 13.57 -13.17 -21.77
N GLN A 69 14.51 -13.90 -21.15
CA GLN A 69 15.55 -14.67 -21.85
C GLN A 69 15.02 -15.98 -22.48
N ASP A 70 13.88 -16.51 -22.00
CA ASP A 70 13.27 -17.76 -22.46
C ASP A 70 11.96 -17.47 -23.22
N SER A 71 12.05 -17.22 -24.53
CA SER A 71 10.99 -16.63 -25.37
C SER A 71 9.74 -17.49 -25.66
N LYS A 72 9.29 -18.41 -24.80
CA LYS A 72 8.24 -19.38 -25.21
C LYS A 72 7.00 -19.60 -24.34
N ASN A 73 6.76 -18.90 -23.24
CA ASN A 73 5.42 -18.93 -22.61
C ASN A 73 5.22 -17.79 -21.60
N LYS A 74 4.56 -16.70 -22.01
CA LYS A 74 4.06 -15.68 -21.08
C LYS A 74 2.78 -16.21 -20.46
N ARG A 75 2.89 -16.88 -19.31
CA ARG A 75 1.73 -17.30 -18.53
C ARG A 75 1.35 -16.17 -17.58
N GLU A 76 0.07 -15.83 -17.54
CA GLU A 76 -0.44 -14.90 -16.54
C GLU A 76 -0.25 -15.50 -15.14
N ARG A 77 0.13 -14.65 -14.19
CA ARG A 77 0.32 -15.02 -12.79
C ARG A 77 -0.58 -14.12 -11.96
N ILE A 78 -1.53 -14.72 -11.26
CA ILE A 78 -2.59 -14.00 -10.55
C ILE A 78 -2.44 -14.22 -9.05
N LEU A 79 -2.49 -13.13 -8.28
CA LEU A 79 -2.62 -13.18 -6.84
C LEU A 79 -4.09 -13.07 -6.45
N ILE A 80 -4.61 -14.08 -5.78
CA ILE A 80 -5.98 -14.16 -5.31
C ILE A 80 -6.01 -13.88 -3.81
N PHE A 81 -6.73 -12.84 -3.39
CA PHE A 81 -6.99 -12.56 -1.97
C PHE A 81 -8.37 -13.08 -1.57
N SER A 82 -8.42 -14.25 -0.94
CA SER A 82 -9.69 -14.90 -0.57
C SER A 82 -10.51 -14.13 0.47
N SER A 83 -9.86 -13.22 1.20
CA SER A 83 -10.46 -12.48 2.31
C SER A 83 -10.74 -11.02 2.01
N PHE A 84 -10.48 -10.60 0.77
CA PHE A 84 -10.66 -9.24 0.31
C PHE A 84 -11.75 -9.24 -0.77
N HIS A 85 -12.98 -8.91 -0.37
CA HIS A 85 -14.18 -9.01 -1.19
C HIS A 85 -14.44 -7.72 -1.97
N ASN A 86 -15.38 -7.79 -2.93
CA ASN A 86 -15.74 -6.68 -3.82
C ASN A 86 -15.94 -5.36 -3.05
N ASN A 87 -15.50 -4.25 -3.66
CA ASN A 87 -15.51 -2.88 -3.17
C ASN A 87 -14.57 -2.57 -1.99
N GLN A 88 -14.03 -3.55 -1.27
CA GLN A 88 -13.09 -3.26 -0.17
C GLN A 88 -11.80 -2.57 -0.65
N PHE A 89 -11.43 -2.77 -1.92
CA PHE A 89 -10.28 -2.10 -2.53
C PHE A 89 -10.63 -0.65 -2.82
N ASP A 90 -11.77 -0.44 -3.47
CA ASP A 90 -12.25 0.88 -3.84
C ASP A 90 -12.51 1.73 -2.59
N ASP A 91 -13.06 1.13 -1.52
CA ASP A 91 -13.25 1.77 -0.22
C ASP A 91 -11.91 2.18 0.42
N LEU A 92 -10.88 1.34 0.27
CA LEU A 92 -9.53 1.66 0.76
C LEU A 92 -8.92 2.83 -0.01
N ILE A 93 -9.03 2.83 -1.34
CA ILE A 93 -8.57 3.94 -2.20
C ILE A 93 -9.33 5.23 -1.86
N TYR A 94 -10.65 5.16 -1.78
CA TYR A 94 -11.50 6.29 -1.43
C TYR A 94 -11.17 6.85 -0.04
N SER A 95 -10.93 5.99 0.94
CA SER A 95 -10.53 6.40 2.28
C SER A 95 -9.18 7.13 2.29
N TYR A 96 -8.22 6.64 1.49
CA TYR A 96 -6.91 7.27 1.33
C TYR A 96 -7.02 8.65 0.66
N GLU A 97 -7.76 8.76 -0.45
CA GLU A 97 -7.99 10.02 -1.15
C GLU A 97 -8.65 11.06 -0.24
N ASN A 98 -9.66 10.65 0.52
CA ASN A 98 -10.30 11.52 1.50
C ASN A 98 -9.33 11.98 2.60
N ALA A 99 -8.45 11.09 3.07
CA ALA A 99 -7.45 11.45 4.07
C ALA A 99 -6.44 12.47 3.51
N LEU A 100 -6.03 12.34 2.24
CA LEU A 100 -5.21 13.34 1.55
C LEU A 100 -5.93 14.69 1.45
N MET A 101 -7.18 14.68 0.98
CA MET A 101 -7.99 15.89 0.84
C MET A 101 -8.18 16.60 2.18
N LYS A 102 -8.43 15.87 3.26
CA LYS A 102 -8.53 16.44 4.61
C LYS A 102 -7.22 17.09 5.07
N LYS A 103 -6.06 16.50 4.74
CA LYS A 103 -4.75 17.11 5.05
C LYS A 103 -4.55 18.41 4.29
N VAL A 104 -4.87 18.43 2.99
CA VAL A 104 -4.79 19.64 2.15
C VAL A 104 -5.72 20.72 2.68
N GLN A 105 -6.99 20.38 2.97
CA GLN A 105 -7.95 21.33 3.55
C GLN A 105 -7.47 21.91 4.89
N LYS A 106 -6.91 21.08 5.77
CA LYS A 106 -6.35 21.53 7.05
C LYS A 106 -5.19 22.51 6.84
N PHE A 107 -4.30 22.22 5.90
CA PHE A 107 -3.19 23.09 5.55
C PHE A 107 -3.68 24.44 5.00
N CYS A 108 -4.61 24.43 4.03
CA CYS A 108 -5.20 25.65 3.48
C CYS A 108 -5.88 26.50 4.57
N LYS A 109 -6.65 25.88 5.47
CA LYS A 109 -7.25 26.59 6.61
C LYS A 109 -6.20 27.26 7.50
N THR A 110 -5.07 26.59 7.73
CA THR A 110 -3.97 27.13 8.51
C THR A 110 -3.34 28.35 7.84
N ILE A 111 -3.09 28.29 6.52
CA ILE A 111 -2.56 29.42 5.75
C ILE A 111 -3.53 30.61 5.78
N ILE A 112 -4.82 30.36 5.53
CA ILE A 112 -5.83 31.41 5.51
C ILE A 112 -5.87 32.13 6.87
N GLN A 113 -5.88 31.37 7.96
CA GLN A 113 -5.87 31.93 9.31
C GLN A 113 -4.64 32.82 9.56
N GLU A 114 -3.46 32.39 9.10
CA GLU A 114 -2.23 33.17 9.28
C GLU A 114 -2.25 34.47 8.46
N ILE A 115 -2.77 34.43 7.22
CA ILE A 115 -2.96 35.63 6.41
C ILE A 115 -3.90 36.62 7.11
N GLU A 116 -4.98 36.13 7.72
CA GLU A 116 -5.92 36.97 8.46
C GLU A 116 -5.27 37.61 9.69
N ASN A 117 -4.48 36.85 10.44
CA ASN A 117 -3.74 37.35 11.59
C ASN A 117 -2.76 38.47 11.18
N LEU A 118 -2.01 38.27 10.09
CA LEU A 118 -1.05 39.27 9.58
C LEU A 118 -1.75 40.55 9.09
N LYS A 119 -2.92 40.43 8.45
CA LYS A 119 -3.72 41.60 8.04
C LYS A 119 -4.19 42.41 9.25
N GLN A 120 -4.62 41.74 10.32
CA GLN A 120 -5.05 42.42 11.55
C GLN A 120 -3.89 43.13 12.24
N GLN A 121 -2.68 42.56 12.21
CA GLN A 121 -1.49 43.21 12.77
C GLN A 121 -1.09 44.47 11.98
N ASN A 122 -1.12 44.43 10.66
CA ASN A 122 -0.83 45.61 9.82
C ASN A 122 -1.85 46.74 10.00
N ASN A 123 -3.14 46.40 10.16
CA ASN A 123 -4.18 47.40 10.37
C ASN A 123 -4.15 48.04 11.77
N ASN A 124 -3.40 47.46 12.72
CA ASN A 124 -3.23 47.96 14.09
C ASN A 124 -1.82 48.53 14.37
N GLY A 125 -1.00 48.74 13.32
CA GLY A 125 0.32 49.38 13.46
C GLY A 125 0.21 50.88 13.80
N PRO A 126 1.15 51.45 14.58
CA PRO A 126 1.04 52.81 15.12
C PRO A 126 1.08 53.86 14.00
N ASN A 127 0.09 54.77 14.02
CA ASN A 127 0.09 56.04 13.27
C ASN A 127 1.20 56.97 13.75
#